data_AF-A0AAV8C2A7-F1
#
_entry.id   AF-A0AAV8C2A7-F1
#
_cell.length_a   1.000
_cell.length_b   1.000
_cell.length_c   1.000
_cell.angle_alpha   90.00
_cell.angle_beta   90.00
_cell.angle_gamma   90.00
#
_symmetry.space_group_name_H-M   'P 1'
#
loop_
_entity.id
_entity.type
_entity.pdbx_description
1 polymer ?
#
loop_
_entity_poly.entity_id
_entity_poly.type
_entity_poly.pdbx_seq_one_letter_code
_entity_poly.pdbx_strand_id
1 'polypeptide(L)'
;MARGDTKVLFADYILKLTGSGKMKKRILIVTDFAVYLVDPDSDSLKRRIALAAIDSICMSNFGDNFFAIIAPSEYDCLMASCRKNEISDALLKGTKNASGGYQIEVIISNKFEYHAADDLVKQIICEEIDGHVKTRITKKEAQ
;
A
#
# COMPACT_ATOMS: atom_id res chain seq x y z
N MET A 1 16.17 -10.25 10.69
CA MET A 1 15.15 -10.70 9.71
C MET A 1 14.29 -11.74 10.40
N ALA A 2 12.97 -11.70 10.26
CA ALA A 2 12.09 -12.66 10.92
C ALA A 2 12.21 -14.04 10.24
N ARG A 3 11.75 -15.10 10.91
CA ARG A 3 11.83 -16.47 10.41
C ARG A 3 11.05 -16.58 9.09
N GLY A 4 11.74 -16.75 7.97
CA GLY A 4 11.17 -16.91 6.62
C GLY A 4 11.56 -15.82 5.61
N ASP A 5 12.02 -14.65 6.04
CA ASP A 5 12.54 -13.63 5.11
C ASP A 5 14.00 -13.96 4.75
N THR A 6 14.29 -14.09 3.46
CA THR A 6 15.68 -14.33 3.00
C THR A 6 16.27 -13.13 2.28
N LYS A 7 15.42 -12.21 1.78
CA LYS A 7 15.87 -11.07 0.98
C LYS A 7 14.97 -9.85 1.13
N VAL A 8 15.59 -8.68 1.22
CA VAL A 8 14.91 -7.38 1.05
C VAL A 8 14.85 -7.05 -0.44
N LEU A 9 13.63 -6.81 -0.95
CA LEU A 9 13.36 -6.44 -2.34
C LEU A 9 13.25 -4.93 -2.51
N PHE A 10 12.75 -4.22 -1.49
CA PHE A 10 12.64 -2.77 -1.46
C PHE A 10 12.67 -2.28 -0.01
N ALA A 11 13.28 -1.11 0.23
CA ALA A 11 13.18 -0.41 1.49
C ALA A 11 13.28 1.10 1.26
N ASP A 12 12.30 1.87 1.72
CA ASP A 12 12.34 3.33 1.69
C ASP A 12 11.32 3.96 2.66
N TYR A 13 11.45 5.27 2.89
CA TYR A 13 10.45 6.06 3.57
C TYR A 13 9.20 6.28 2.70
N ILE A 14 8.04 6.13 3.32
CA ILE A 14 6.74 6.44 2.73
C ILE A 14 5.90 7.28 3.69
N LEU A 15 4.83 7.88 3.17
CA LEU A 15 3.76 8.46 3.98
C LEU A 15 2.58 7.47 4.04
N LYS A 16 2.22 7.01 5.23
CA LYS A 16 1.03 6.19 5.46
C LYS A 16 -0.12 7.08 5.91
N LEU A 17 -1.28 6.94 5.28
CA LEU A 17 -2.51 7.56 5.79
C LEU A 17 -3.13 6.69 6.89
N THR A 18 -3.44 7.28 8.05
CA THR A 18 -4.11 6.57 9.15
C THR A 18 -5.64 6.53 8.95
N GLY A 19 -6.32 5.69 9.73
CA GLY A 19 -7.80 5.68 9.80
C GLY A 19 -8.38 7.07 10.12
N SER A 20 -7.70 7.86 10.96
CA SER A 20 -8.06 9.25 11.26
C SER A 20 -7.73 10.28 10.16
N GLY A 21 -7.08 9.87 9.07
CA GLY A 21 -6.69 10.77 7.98
C GLY A 21 -5.38 11.54 8.20
N LYS A 22 -4.61 11.21 9.25
CA LYS A 22 -3.28 11.79 9.45
C LYS A 22 -2.26 11.08 8.58
N MET A 23 -1.36 11.83 7.96
CA MET A 23 -0.18 11.26 7.31
C MET A 23 0.89 10.97 8.36
N LYS A 24 1.44 9.76 8.35
CA LYS A 24 2.56 9.36 9.20
C LYS A 24 3.70 8.82 8.36
N LYS A 25 4.91 9.33 8.60
CA LYS A 25 6.14 8.79 8.00
C LYS A 25 6.37 7.36 8.51
N ARG A 26 6.65 6.42 7.61
CA ARG A 26 7.00 5.03 7.94
C ARG A 26 8.15 4.58 7.05
N ILE A 27 8.93 3.62 7.52
CA ILE A 27 9.83 2.86 6.66
C ILE A 27 9.02 1.67 6.14
N LEU A 28 8.85 1.60 4.82
CA LEU A 28 8.27 0.45 4.13
C LEU A 28 9.40 -0.48 3.74
N ILE A 29 9.33 -1.74 4.16
CA ILE A 29 10.27 -2.78 3.76
C ILE A 29 9.46 -3.89 3.09
N VAL A 30 9.80 -4.21 1.84
CA VAL A 30 9.22 -5.34 1.12
C VAL A 30 10.29 -6.43 1.06
N THR A 31 9.97 -7.61 1.60
CA THR A 31 10.83 -8.80 1.51
C THR A 31 10.25 -9.78 0.50
N ASP A 32 10.89 -10.94 0.37
CA ASP A 32 10.39 -12.10 -0.34
C ASP A 32 9.26 -12.85 0.39
N PHE A 33 8.86 -12.43 1.60
CA PHE A 33 7.84 -13.11 2.40
C PHE A 33 6.76 -12.18 2.96
N ALA A 34 7.09 -10.94 3.30
CA ALA A 34 6.13 -9.99 3.87
C ALA A 34 6.49 -8.52 3.60
N VAL A 35 5.51 -7.65 3.82
CA VAL A 35 5.66 -6.21 3.90
C VAL A 35 5.71 -5.78 5.36
N TYR A 36 6.65 -4.91 5.70
CA TYR A 36 6.82 -4.35 7.04
C TYR A 36 6.66 -2.84 7.00
N LEU A 37 5.93 -2.31 7.98
CA LEU A 37 5.82 -0.88 8.25
C LEU A 37 6.45 -0.60 9.61
N VAL A 38 7.60 0.07 9.58
CA VAL A 38 8.35 0.44 10.79
C VAL A 38 8.16 1.93 11.05
N ASP A 39 8.00 2.29 12.33
CA ASP A 39 7.96 3.66 12.78
C ASP A 39 9.38 4.15 13.05
N PRO A 40 9.92 5.09 12.25
CA PRO A 40 11.32 5.47 12.33
C PRO A 40 11.68 6.20 13.63
N ASP A 41 10.71 6.82 14.30
CA ASP A 41 10.96 7.61 15.50
C ASP A 41 11.11 6.72 16.75
N SER A 42 10.47 5.55 16.73
CA SER A 42 10.44 4.61 17.85
C SER A 42 11.12 3.28 17.57
N ASP A 43 11.68 3.11 16.37
CA ASP A 43 12.24 1.86 15.83
C ASP A 43 11.32 0.65 16.05
N SER A 44 10.00 0.88 16.00
CA SER A 44 9.01 -0.13 16.34
C SER A 44 8.26 -0.62 15.11
N LEU A 45 8.12 -1.95 14.99
CA LEU A 45 7.30 -2.57 13.98
C LEU A 45 5.82 -2.23 14.24
N LYS A 46 5.19 -1.50 13.32
CA LYS A 46 3.77 -1.13 13.41
C LYS A 46 2.86 -2.10 12.70
N ARG A 47 3.34 -2.74 11.63
CA ARG A 47 2.56 -3.71 10.89
C ARG A 47 3.46 -4.65 10.11
N ARG A 48 3.04 -5.91 10.02
CA ARG A 48 3.57 -6.92 9.11
C ARG A 48 2.39 -7.49 8.32
N ILE A 49 2.49 -7.51 7.00
CA ILE A 49 1.48 -8.06 6.08
C ILE A 49 2.15 -9.17 5.29
N ALA A 50 1.69 -10.41 5.41
CA ALA A 50 2.25 -11.50 4.62
C ALA A 50 1.99 -11.26 3.12
N LEU A 51 2.93 -11.59 2.24
CA LEU A 51 2.69 -11.44 0.79
C LEU A 51 1.50 -12.28 0.31
N ALA A 52 1.26 -13.44 0.94
CA ALA A 52 0.10 -14.28 0.67
C ALA A 52 -1.25 -13.66 1.10
N ALA A 53 -1.23 -12.63 1.94
CA ALA A 53 -2.43 -11.91 2.36
C ALA A 53 -2.76 -10.72 1.44
N ILE A 54 -1.84 -10.36 0.53
CA ILE A 54 -2.03 -9.27 -0.43
C ILE A 54 -2.77 -9.83 -1.65
N ASP A 55 -3.90 -9.20 -1.97
CA ASP A 55 -4.71 -9.53 -3.12
C ASP A 55 -4.29 -8.74 -4.37
N SER A 56 -4.18 -7.42 -4.21
CA SER A 56 -3.90 -6.48 -5.30
C SER A 56 -3.22 -5.20 -4.80
N ILE A 57 -2.69 -4.43 -5.74
CA ILE A 57 -2.22 -3.05 -5.52
C ILE A 57 -3.05 -2.13 -6.37
N CYS A 58 -3.64 -1.11 -5.76
CA CYS A 58 -4.36 -0.06 -6.47
C CYS A 58 -3.50 1.20 -6.59
N MET A 59 -3.35 1.76 -7.78
CA MET A 59 -2.66 3.04 -8.00
C MET A 59 -3.41 3.91 -8.99
N SER A 60 -3.29 5.24 -8.87
CA SER A 60 -3.81 6.13 -9.91
C SER A 60 -2.88 6.19 -11.12
N ASN A 61 -3.42 6.63 -12.25
CA ASN A 61 -2.67 6.93 -13.48
C ASN A 61 -1.83 8.22 -13.37
N PHE A 62 -1.96 8.96 -12.28
CA PHE A 62 -1.34 10.26 -12.12
C PHE A 62 -0.05 10.19 -11.31
N GLY A 63 0.79 11.23 -11.40
CA GLY A 63 1.97 11.43 -10.54
C GLY A 63 1.65 11.82 -9.09
N ASP A 64 0.46 11.50 -8.57
CA ASP A 64 0.02 11.86 -7.21
C ASP A 64 0.70 11.05 -6.09
N ASN A 65 1.51 10.07 -6.48
CA ASN A 65 2.28 9.19 -5.61
C ASN A 65 1.45 8.24 -4.73
N PHE A 66 0.12 8.26 -4.84
CA PHE A 66 -0.76 7.42 -4.03
C PHE A 66 -0.85 5.99 -4.56
N PHE A 67 -0.85 5.05 -3.63
CA PHE A 67 -1.09 3.63 -3.88
C PHE A 67 -1.69 2.95 -2.64
N ALA A 68 -2.51 1.94 -2.85
CA ALA A 68 -3.04 1.09 -1.80
C ALA A 68 -2.57 -0.35 -1.96
N ILE A 69 -2.18 -0.97 -0.84
CA ILE A 69 -2.02 -2.42 -0.75
C ILE A 69 -3.35 -2.98 -0.25
N ILE A 70 -3.99 -3.82 -1.04
CA ILE A 70 -5.26 -4.47 -0.71
C ILE A 70 -4.96 -5.82 -0.06
N ALA A 71 -5.42 -5.98 1.18
CA ALA A 71 -5.21 -7.18 1.99
C ALA A 71 -6.52 -7.55 2.73
N PRO A 72 -7.48 -8.18 2.02
CA PRO A 72 -8.85 -8.39 2.52
C PRO A 72 -8.93 -9.27 3.77
N SER A 73 -7.96 -10.17 3.98
CA SER A 73 -7.86 -11.01 5.18
C SER A 73 -7.39 -10.25 6.43
N GLU A 74 -7.00 -8.99 6.26
CA GLU A 74 -6.64 -8.07 7.34
C GLU A 74 -7.30 -6.70 7.10
N TYR A 75 -6.51 -5.70 6.70
CA TYR A 75 -6.93 -4.33 6.42
C TYR A 75 -6.05 -3.75 5.32
N ASP A 76 -6.58 -2.87 4.50
CA ASP A 76 -5.81 -2.25 3.43
C ASP A 76 -4.90 -1.14 3.97
N CYS A 77 -3.86 -0.81 3.22
CA CYS A 77 -2.97 0.32 3.53
C CYS A 77 -2.95 1.32 2.39
N LEU A 78 -3.46 2.53 2.60
CA LEU A 78 -3.22 3.66 1.71
C LEU A 78 -1.92 4.38 2.08
N MET A 79 -1.06 4.58 1.09
CA MET A 79 0.26 5.18 1.22
C MET A 79 0.56 6.14 0.07
N ALA A 80 1.58 6.97 0.24
CA ALA A 80 2.14 7.81 -0.80
C ALA A 80 3.67 7.68 -0.88
N SER A 81 4.18 7.52 -2.10
CA SER A 81 5.62 7.49 -2.43
C SER A 81 5.86 7.85 -3.89
N CYS A 82 6.88 8.67 -4.17
CA CYS A 82 7.34 8.93 -5.54
C CYS A 82 7.91 7.69 -6.24
N ARG A 83 8.19 6.63 -5.47
CA ARG A 83 8.69 5.34 -5.95
C ARG A 83 7.58 4.29 -6.02
N LYS A 84 6.31 4.68 -6.16
CA LYS A 84 5.15 3.74 -6.18
C LYS A 84 5.31 2.62 -7.22
N ASN A 85 5.89 2.92 -8.40
CA ASN A 85 6.16 1.93 -9.45
C ASN A 85 7.23 0.91 -9.02
N GLU A 86 8.28 1.34 -8.31
CA GLU A 86 9.30 0.41 -7.79
C GLU A 86 8.74 -0.47 -6.68
N ILE A 87 7.85 0.09 -5.86
CA ILE A 87 7.13 -0.65 -4.82
C ILE A 87 6.22 -1.70 -5.45
N SER A 88 5.46 -1.36 -6.50
CA SER A 88 4.62 -2.32 -7.21
C SER A 88 5.45 -3.44 -7.83
N ASP A 89 6.59 -3.10 -8.45
CA ASP A 89 7.50 -4.10 -9.02
C ASP A 89 8.08 -5.04 -7.95
N ALA A 90 8.45 -4.50 -6.78
CA ALA A 90 8.96 -5.29 -5.66
C ALA A 90 7.90 -6.27 -5.14
N LEU A 91 6.64 -5.84 -5.04
CA LEU A 91 5.53 -6.68 -4.59
C LEU A 91 5.15 -7.74 -5.63
N LEU A 92 5.15 -7.41 -6.91
CA LEU A 92 4.96 -8.39 -8.01
C LEU A 92 6.06 -9.46 -8.02
N LYS A 93 7.32 -9.06 -7.77
CA LYS A 93 8.45 -9.99 -7.67
C LYS A 93 8.34 -10.87 -6.42
N GLY A 94 8.03 -10.26 -5.27
CA GLY A 94 7.90 -10.99 -4.01
C GLY A 94 6.78 -12.03 -4.05
N THR A 95 5.59 -11.63 -4.53
CA THR A 95 4.41 -12.50 -4.60
C THR A 95 4.60 -13.65 -5.58
N LYS A 96 5.20 -13.39 -6.75
CA LYS A 96 5.59 -14.43 -7.72
C LYS A 96 6.43 -15.54 -7.08
N ASN A 97 7.44 -15.13 -6.30
CA ASN A 97 8.37 -16.06 -5.67
C ASN A 97 7.70 -16.84 -4.53
N ALA A 98 6.87 -16.16 -3.72
CA ALA A 98 6.20 -16.77 -2.57
C ALA A 98 5.10 -17.78 -2.95
N SER A 99 4.44 -17.57 -4.09
CA SER A 99 3.28 -18.37 -4.53
C SER A 99 3.61 -19.45 -5.56
N GLY A 100 4.88 -19.59 -5.96
CA GLY A 100 5.27 -20.52 -7.03
C GLY A 100 4.85 -20.08 -8.44
N GLY A 101 4.62 -18.78 -8.66
CA GLY A 101 4.41 -18.20 -9.99
C GLY A 101 3.21 -17.26 -10.12
N TYR A 102 2.30 -17.22 -9.15
CA TYR A 102 1.17 -16.29 -9.12
C TYR A 102 1.62 -14.87 -8.75
N GLN A 103 1.20 -13.89 -9.53
CA GLN A 103 1.42 -12.48 -9.26
C GLN A 103 0.12 -11.82 -8.87
N ILE A 104 0.17 -10.97 -7.84
CA ILE A 104 -0.94 -10.08 -7.49
C ILE A 104 -1.25 -9.13 -8.65
N GLU A 105 -2.48 -8.65 -8.71
CA GLU A 105 -2.90 -7.69 -9.73
C GLU A 105 -2.45 -6.27 -9.39
N VAL A 106 -2.06 -5.50 -10.41
CA VAL A 106 -1.89 -4.03 -10.30
C VAL A 106 -3.09 -3.36 -10.98
N ILE A 107 -3.98 -2.83 -10.15
CA ILE A 107 -5.19 -2.15 -10.57
C ILE A 107 -4.87 -0.66 -10.74
N ILE A 108 -4.95 -0.20 -11.98
CA ILE A 108 -4.75 1.21 -12.31
C ILE A 108 -6.11 1.88 -12.44
N SER A 109 -6.44 2.72 -11.46
CA SER A 109 -7.71 3.43 -11.44
C SER A 109 -7.57 4.80 -10.77
N ASN A 110 -8.22 5.80 -11.35
CA ASN A 110 -8.34 7.13 -10.75
C ASN A 110 -9.42 7.17 -9.65
N LYS A 111 -10.13 6.07 -9.44
CA LYS A 111 -11.10 5.90 -8.37
C LYS A 111 -11.05 4.49 -7.82
N PHE A 112 -10.67 4.34 -6.55
CA PHE A 112 -10.63 3.02 -5.91
C PHE A 112 -10.96 3.13 -4.42
N GLU A 113 -11.35 2.00 -3.85
CA GLU A 113 -11.73 1.89 -2.45
C GLU A 113 -10.66 1.11 -1.69
N TYR A 114 -10.60 1.35 -0.39
CA TYR A 114 -9.76 0.59 0.51
C TYR A 114 -10.39 0.49 1.91
N HIS A 115 -10.25 -0.67 2.52
CA HIS A 115 -10.78 -1.04 3.83
C HIS A 115 -9.75 -0.71 4.92
N ALA A 116 -9.82 0.49 5.48
CA ALA A 116 -8.89 0.96 6.50
C ALA A 116 -9.08 0.27 7.87
N ALA A 117 -10.28 -0.26 8.12
CA ALA A 117 -10.71 -1.07 9.26
C ALA A 117 -12.02 -1.81 8.87
N ASP A 118 -12.50 -2.72 9.72
CA ASP A 118 -13.73 -3.51 9.48
C ASP A 118 -14.95 -2.64 9.10
N ASP A 119 -15.12 -1.52 9.77
CA ASP A 119 -16.24 -0.58 9.61
C ASP A 119 -15.82 0.73 8.90
N LEU A 120 -14.62 0.76 8.32
CA LEU A 120 -14.05 1.97 7.73
C LEU A 120 -13.57 1.72 6.30
N VAL A 121 -14.50 1.85 5.36
CA VAL A 121 -14.19 1.94 3.93
C VAL A 121 -13.97 3.40 3.55
N LYS A 122 -12.90 3.64 2.80
CA LYS A 122 -12.59 4.95 2.23
C LYS A 122 -12.43 4.84 0.73
N GLN A 123 -12.80 5.91 0.04
CA GLN A 123 -12.65 6.03 -1.41
C GLN A 123 -11.59 7.08 -1.72
N ILE A 124 -10.70 6.74 -2.64
CA ILE A 124 -9.82 7.69 -3.31
C ILE A 124 -10.44 8.09 -4.64
N ILE A 125 -10.34 9.38 -4.95
CA ILE A 125 -10.68 9.94 -6.25
C ILE A 125 -9.53 10.87 -6.64
N CYS A 126 -8.93 10.63 -7.79
CA CYS A 126 -7.87 11.45 -8.35
C CYS A 126 -8.39 12.09 -9.64
N GLU A 127 -8.30 13.41 -9.72
CA GLU A 127 -8.80 14.20 -10.84
C GLU A 127 -7.72 15.17 -11.29
N GLU A 128 -7.58 15.37 -12.59
CA GLU A 128 -6.76 16.46 -13.14
C GLU A 128 -7.65 17.68 -13.33
N ILE A 129 -7.26 18.80 -12.71
CA ILE A 129 -7.97 20.08 -12.76
C ILE A 129 -6.92 21.14 -13.11
N ASP A 130 -7.11 21.81 -14.23
CA ASP A 130 -6.21 22.88 -14.72
C ASP A 130 -4.72 22.45 -14.79
N GLY A 131 -4.46 21.19 -15.19
CA GLY A 131 -3.10 20.63 -15.27
C GLY A 131 -2.50 20.21 -13.93
N HIS A 132 -3.25 20.33 -12.83
CA HIS A 132 -2.86 19.88 -11.50
C HIS A 132 -3.66 18.66 -11.07
N VAL A 133 -2.99 17.68 -10.47
CA VAL A 133 -3.66 16.50 -9.94
C VAL A 133 -4.16 16.79 -8.53
N LYS A 134 -5.47 16.64 -8.34
CA LYS A 134 -6.14 16.74 -7.05
C LYS A 134 -6.58 15.35 -6.60
N THR A 135 -6.08 14.94 -5.43
CA THR A 135 -6.50 13.70 -4.78
C THR A 135 -7.47 14.01 -3.64
N ARG A 136 -8.66 13.40 -3.68
CA ARG A 136 -9.66 13.46 -2.61
C ARG A 136 -9.79 12.09 -1.97
N ILE A 137 -9.76 12.06 -0.63
CA ILE A 137 -10.02 10.85 0.16
C ILE A 137 -11.28 11.10 0.98
N THR A 138 -12.31 10.27 0.79
CA THR A 138 -13.58 10.39 1.50
C THR A 138 -13.90 9.10 2.25
N LYS A 139 -14.60 9.21 3.39
CA LYS A 139 -15.23 8.05 4.02
C LYS A 139 -16.43 7.66 3.17
N LYS A 140 -16.59 6.37 2.88
CA LYS A 140 -17.80 5.85 2.25
C LYS A 140 -18.85 5.66 3.36
N GLU A 141 -19.96 6.36 3.26
CA GLU A 141 -21.09 6.09 4.15
C GLU A 141 -21.69 4.73 3.79
N ALA A 142 -22.05 3.94 4.80
CA ALA A 142 -22.82 2.73 4.57
C ALA A 142 -24.17 3.15 3.98
N GLN A 143 -24.49 2.67 2.78
CA GLN A 143 -25.84 2.77 2.20
C GLN A 143 -26.81 1.89 2.98
#